data_AF-A0A9P6YQ61-F1
#
_entry.id   AF-A0A9P6YQ61-F1
#
_cell.length_a   1.000
_cell.length_b   1.000
_cell.length_c   1.000
_cell.angle_alpha   90.00
_cell.angle_beta   90.00
_cell.angle_gamma   90.00
#
_symmetry.space_group_name_H-M   'P 1'
#
loop_
_entity.id
_entity.type
_entity.pdbx_description
1 polymer ?
#
loop_
_entity_poly.entity_id
_entity_poly.type
_entity_poly.pdbx_seq_one_letter_code
_entity_poly.pdbx_strand_id
1 'polypeptide(L)'
;MDRFEAMRAFARVVETGSFTRAALTLQVSRTPVTQLVQQLEAHLRLRLLNRATRRVSVTADGAAYYPRVARLLAELEEVEGGLGDAAIQPRGRLRVDVPGPYARLRLVPALPDFQARYPEIQLDIGVSDREVDVIADNVDCVIRGGTPADPALVARPLGALPIDFHASPGYVQRFGVPADPRALEGPDHHMVGFLSPRSGRPLHDRLRRRQRLSGGGVGGARRGRAAQLHGRTARDAW
;
A
#
# COMPACT_ATOMS: atom_id res chain seq x y z
N MET A 1 -16.15 -14.88 -29.65
CA MET A 1 -16.08 -14.40 -28.25
C MET A 1 -15.08 -13.27 -28.22
N ASP A 2 -15.49 -12.07 -27.84
CA ASP A 2 -14.54 -11.04 -27.49
C ASP A 2 -13.89 -11.41 -26.15
N ARG A 3 -12.61 -11.76 -26.20
CA ARG A 3 -11.84 -12.24 -25.06
C ARG A 3 -11.60 -11.12 -24.05
N PHE A 4 -11.50 -9.88 -24.50
CA PHE A 4 -11.32 -8.72 -23.63
C PHE A 4 -12.62 -8.37 -22.91
N GLU A 5 -13.78 -8.46 -23.58
CA GLU A 5 -15.06 -8.28 -22.90
C GLU A 5 -15.27 -9.33 -21.80
N ALA A 6 -14.87 -10.57 -22.05
CA ALA A 6 -14.99 -11.61 -21.05
C ALA A 6 -14.03 -11.44 -19.87
N MET A 7 -12.80 -10.98 -20.15
CA MET A 7 -11.85 -10.57 -19.13
C MET A 7 -12.39 -9.40 -18.28
N ARG A 8 -12.98 -8.37 -18.91
CA ARG A 8 -13.64 -7.25 -18.21
C ARG A 8 -14.80 -7.74 -17.35
N ALA A 9 -15.66 -8.61 -17.90
CA ALA A 9 -16.78 -9.20 -17.16
C ALA A 9 -16.30 -9.97 -15.92
N PHE A 10 -15.26 -10.79 -16.05
CA PHE A 10 -14.65 -11.50 -14.92
C PHE A 10 -14.09 -10.53 -13.87
N ALA A 11 -13.27 -9.56 -14.28
CA ALA A 11 -12.68 -8.58 -13.38
C ALA A 11 -13.76 -7.82 -12.57
N ARG A 12 -14.81 -7.32 -13.24
CA ARG A 12 -15.92 -6.64 -12.56
C ARG A 12 -16.70 -7.54 -11.61
N VAL A 13 -16.83 -8.83 -11.91
CA VAL A 13 -17.48 -9.79 -10.99
C VAL A 13 -16.62 -10.03 -9.74
N VAL A 14 -15.30 -10.09 -9.89
CA VAL A 14 -14.35 -10.21 -8.76
C VAL A 14 -14.43 -8.96 -7.87
N GLU A 15 -14.29 -7.77 -8.45
CA GLU A 15 -14.31 -6.48 -7.73
C GLU A 15 -15.62 -6.25 -6.98
N THR A 16 -16.74 -6.56 -7.62
CA THR A 16 -18.06 -6.33 -7.03
C THR A 16 -18.54 -7.49 -6.14
N GLY A 17 -17.94 -8.68 -6.26
CA GLY A 17 -18.41 -9.91 -5.61
C GLY A 17 -19.83 -10.32 -6.01
N SER A 18 -20.36 -9.80 -7.12
CA SER A 18 -21.75 -10.06 -7.56
C SER A 18 -21.93 -9.85 -9.06
N PHE A 19 -22.46 -10.87 -9.74
CA PHE A 19 -22.86 -10.76 -11.16
C PHE A 19 -23.86 -9.64 -11.43
N THR A 20 -24.80 -9.41 -10.50
CA THR A 20 -25.78 -8.33 -10.67
C THR A 20 -25.12 -6.96 -10.59
N ARG A 21 -24.24 -6.73 -9.60
CA ARG A 21 -23.53 -5.46 -9.47
C ARG A 21 -22.54 -5.23 -10.61
N ALA A 22 -21.82 -6.27 -11.03
CA ALA A 22 -20.94 -6.19 -12.20
C ALA A 22 -21.71 -5.81 -13.48
N ALA A 23 -22.88 -6.41 -13.71
CA ALA A 23 -23.72 -6.10 -14.86
C ALA A 23 -24.20 -4.64 -14.88
N LEU A 24 -24.57 -4.10 -13.71
CA LEU A 24 -24.92 -2.68 -13.56
C LEU A 24 -23.73 -1.77 -13.92
N THR A 25 -22.52 -2.08 -13.44
CA THR A 25 -21.31 -1.30 -13.78
C THR A 25 -20.97 -1.37 -15.27
N LEU A 26 -21.23 -2.51 -15.91
CA LEU A 26 -20.98 -2.73 -17.33
C LEU A 26 -22.14 -2.29 -18.24
N GLN A 27 -23.23 -1.73 -17.69
CA GLN A 27 -24.43 -1.31 -18.42
C GLN A 27 -25.06 -2.41 -19.30
N VAL A 28 -24.98 -3.66 -18.85
CA VAL A 28 -25.57 -4.82 -19.54
C VAL A 28 -26.49 -5.60 -18.59
N SER A 29 -27.29 -6.51 -19.12
CA SER A 29 -28.05 -7.44 -18.27
C SER A 29 -27.12 -8.50 -17.66
N ARG A 30 -27.60 -9.17 -16.60
CA ARG A 30 -26.82 -10.20 -15.88
C ARG A 30 -26.45 -11.41 -16.77
N THR A 31 -27.30 -11.74 -17.74
CA THR A 31 -27.14 -12.93 -18.60
C THR A 31 -25.86 -12.86 -19.45
N PRO A 32 -25.59 -11.79 -20.22
CA PRO A 32 -24.33 -11.56 -20.92
C PRO A 32 -23.09 -11.72 -20.03
N VAL A 33 -23.06 -11.08 -18.85
CA VAL A 33 -21.92 -11.19 -17.92
C VAL A 33 -21.68 -12.64 -17.50
N THR A 34 -22.75 -13.38 -17.22
CA THR A 34 -22.66 -14.79 -16.84
C THR A 34 -22.10 -15.65 -17.98
N GLN A 35 -22.57 -15.41 -19.21
CA GLN A 35 -22.12 -16.13 -20.41
C GLN A 35 -20.66 -15.82 -20.74
N LEU A 36 -20.26 -14.55 -20.69
CA LEU A 36 -18.89 -14.11 -20.91
C LEU A 36 -17.91 -14.78 -19.95
N VAL A 37 -18.24 -14.81 -18.65
CA VAL A 37 -17.41 -15.49 -17.64
C VAL A 37 -17.39 -17.01 -17.86
N GLN A 38 -18.51 -17.64 -18.23
CA GLN A 38 -18.54 -19.07 -18.57
C GLN A 38 -17.64 -19.40 -19.76
N GLN A 39 -17.69 -18.57 -20.80
CA GLN A 39 -16.87 -18.74 -21.99
C GLN A 39 -15.38 -18.57 -21.67
N LEU A 40 -15.04 -17.63 -20.77
CA LEU A 40 -13.66 -17.45 -20.30
C LEU A 40 -13.14 -18.67 -19.52
N GLU A 41 -13.93 -19.17 -18.57
CA GLU A 41 -13.62 -20.41 -17.83
C GLU A 41 -13.45 -21.60 -18.78
N ALA A 42 -14.33 -21.75 -19.77
CA ALA A 42 -14.25 -22.82 -20.76
C ALA A 42 -13.00 -22.71 -21.64
N HIS A 43 -12.66 -21.49 -22.07
CA HIS A 43 -11.47 -21.23 -22.88
C HIS A 43 -10.18 -21.55 -22.13
N LEU A 44 -10.11 -21.16 -20.84
CA LEU A 44 -8.94 -21.42 -19.99
C LEU A 44 -8.91 -22.86 -19.45
N ARG A 45 -10.02 -23.59 -19.54
CA ARG A 45 -10.25 -24.89 -18.90
C ARG A 45 -10.02 -24.84 -17.37
N LEU A 46 -10.32 -23.70 -16.76
CA LEU A 46 -10.17 -23.44 -15.34
C LEU A 46 -11.48 -22.91 -14.75
N ARG A 47 -11.69 -23.16 -13.46
CA ARG A 47 -12.73 -22.47 -12.70
C ARG A 47 -12.12 -21.26 -12.04
N LEU A 48 -12.61 -20.07 -12.36
CA LEU A 48 -12.12 -18.81 -11.79
C LEU A 48 -12.99 -18.35 -10.62
N LEU A 49 -14.28 -18.73 -10.62
CA LEU A 49 -15.24 -18.33 -9.60
C LEU A 49 -16.02 -19.52 -9.03
N ASN A 50 -16.19 -19.53 -7.70
CA ASN A 50 -17.13 -20.38 -7.00
C ASN A 50 -18.52 -19.73 -7.02
N ARG A 51 -19.46 -20.43 -7.65
CA ARG A 51 -20.85 -19.97 -7.79
C ARG A 51 -21.70 -20.53 -6.66
N ALA A 52 -21.52 -20.02 -5.44
CA ALA A 52 -22.47 -20.30 -4.37
C ALA A 52 -23.70 -19.38 -4.51
N THR A 53 -24.89 -19.89 -4.17
CA THR A 53 -26.19 -19.22 -4.40
C THR A 53 -26.38 -17.90 -3.62
N ARG A 54 -25.48 -17.57 -2.68
CA ARG A 54 -25.56 -16.35 -1.85
C ARG A 54 -24.40 -15.38 -2.02
N ARG A 55 -23.22 -15.83 -2.48
CA ARG A 55 -22.03 -14.99 -2.71
C ARG A 55 -21.16 -15.60 -3.79
N VAL A 56 -20.60 -14.74 -4.64
CA VAL A 56 -19.52 -15.13 -5.55
C VAL A 56 -18.22 -15.09 -4.73
N SER A 57 -17.46 -16.18 -4.74
CA SER A 57 -16.09 -16.20 -4.22
C SER A 57 -15.12 -16.60 -5.32
N VAL A 58 -13.89 -16.14 -5.22
CA VAL A 58 -12.84 -16.39 -6.22
C VAL A 58 -12.14 -17.72 -5.90
N THR A 59 -11.81 -18.52 -6.91
CA THR A 59 -10.99 -19.73 -6.73
C THR A 59 -9.50 -19.39 -6.60
N ALA A 60 -8.65 -20.36 -6.28
CA ALA A 60 -7.20 -20.16 -6.32
C ALA A 60 -6.70 -19.74 -7.71
N ASP A 61 -7.21 -20.38 -8.76
CA ASP A 61 -6.90 -20.02 -10.15
C ASP A 61 -7.39 -18.61 -10.49
N GLY A 62 -8.60 -18.25 -10.06
CA GLY A 62 -9.15 -16.91 -10.23
C GLY A 62 -8.32 -15.84 -9.53
N ALA A 63 -7.84 -16.11 -8.30
CA ALA A 63 -7.00 -15.20 -7.55
C ALA A 63 -5.62 -15.02 -8.20
N ALA A 64 -5.07 -16.07 -8.83
CA ALA A 64 -3.84 -15.98 -9.61
C ALA A 64 -4.04 -15.31 -10.97
N TYR A 65 -5.24 -15.40 -11.54
CA TYR A 65 -5.54 -14.88 -12.88
C TYR A 65 -5.93 -13.39 -12.88
N TYR A 66 -6.72 -12.97 -11.88
CA TYR A 66 -7.26 -11.61 -11.79
C TYR A 66 -6.20 -10.49 -11.86
N PRO A 67 -5.10 -10.51 -11.08
CA PRO A 67 -4.12 -9.42 -11.11
C PRO A 67 -3.48 -9.23 -12.49
N ARG A 68 -3.25 -10.34 -13.20
CA ARG A 68 -2.64 -10.34 -14.54
C ARG A 68 -3.60 -9.76 -15.57
N VAL A 69 -4.88 -10.11 -15.47
CA VAL A 69 -5.91 -9.59 -16.37
C VAL A 69 -6.21 -8.12 -16.10
N ALA A 70 -6.34 -7.72 -14.84
CA ALA A 70 -6.57 -6.32 -14.47
C ALA A 70 -5.47 -5.42 -15.04
N ARG A 71 -4.20 -5.83 -14.91
CA ARG A 71 -3.07 -5.13 -15.51
C ARG A 71 -3.13 -5.08 -17.04
N LEU A 72 -3.42 -6.21 -17.68
CA LEU A 72 -3.52 -6.28 -19.15
C LEU A 72 -4.67 -5.44 -19.70
N LEU A 73 -5.79 -5.34 -18.99
CA LEU A 73 -6.89 -4.46 -19.36
C LEU A 73 -6.52 -2.98 -19.20
N ALA A 74 -5.80 -2.63 -18.13
CA ALA A 74 -5.30 -1.26 -17.95
C ALA A 74 -4.29 -0.87 -19.04
N GLU A 75 -3.36 -1.77 -19.40
CA GLU A 75 -2.42 -1.56 -20.51
C GLU A 75 -3.15 -1.41 -21.85
N LEU A 76 -4.20 -2.19 -22.09
CA LEU A 76 -5.03 -2.03 -23.29
C LEU A 76 -5.77 -0.69 -23.31
N GLU A 77 -6.38 -0.29 -22.19
CA GLU A 77 -7.03 1.02 -22.07
C GLU A 77 -6.04 2.18 -22.30
N GLU A 78 -4.78 2.03 -21.86
CA GLU A 78 -3.71 2.98 -22.13
C GLU A 78 -3.35 3.04 -23.62
N VAL A 79 -3.27 1.89 -24.31
CA VAL A 79 -2.98 1.84 -25.76
C VAL A 79 -4.15 2.38 -26.58
N GLU A 80 -5.38 1.98 -26.26
CA GLU A 80 -6.59 2.48 -26.93
C GLU A 80 -6.81 3.97 -26.65
N GLY A 81 -6.45 4.43 -25.45
CA GLY A 81 -6.43 5.85 -25.09
C GLY A 81 -5.31 6.63 -25.78
N GLY A 82 -4.12 6.02 -25.94
CA GLY A 82 -2.93 6.66 -26.50
C GLY A 82 -2.97 6.92 -28.01
N LEU A 83 -3.94 6.35 -28.74
CA LEU A 83 -4.14 6.59 -30.17
C LEU A 83 -4.93 7.89 -30.48
N GLY A 84 -5.42 8.59 -29.45
CA GLY A 84 -5.94 9.95 -29.57
C GLY A 84 -4.92 10.95 -28.99
N ASP A 85 -4.12 11.58 -29.85
CA ASP A 85 -3.14 12.60 -29.47
C ASP A 85 -3.79 13.80 -28.75
N ALA A 86 -3.88 13.73 -27.42
CA ALA A 86 -3.88 14.83 -26.46
C ALA A 86 -3.94 14.22 -25.05
N ALA A 87 -2.85 14.36 -24.28
CA ALA A 87 -2.76 14.17 -22.83
C ALA A 87 -4.06 13.67 -22.16
N ILE A 88 -4.28 12.35 -22.11
CA ILE A 88 -5.35 11.79 -21.29
C ILE A 88 -5.04 12.15 -19.85
N GLN A 89 -5.80 13.08 -19.29
CA GLN A 89 -5.80 13.27 -17.86
C GLN A 89 -6.25 11.96 -17.21
N PRO A 90 -5.47 11.41 -16.26
CA PRO A 90 -5.88 10.21 -15.56
C PRO A 90 -7.23 10.45 -14.88
N ARG A 91 -8.15 9.48 -15.02
CA ARG A 91 -9.54 9.55 -14.56
C ARG A 91 -10.00 8.21 -14.00
N GLY A 92 -11.05 8.23 -13.19
CA GLY A 92 -11.63 7.02 -12.58
C GLY A 92 -11.33 6.90 -11.09
N ARG A 93 -11.64 5.74 -10.52
CA ARG A 93 -11.50 5.50 -9.08
C ARG A 93 -10.12 4.94 -8.77
N LEU A 94 -9.44 5.55 -7.80
CA LEU A 94 -8.14 5.11 -7.31
C LEU A 94 -8.25 4.82 -5.81
N ARG A 95 -8.05 3.56 -5.44
CA ARG A 95 -8.09 3.09 -4.05
C ARG A 95 -6.69 2.89 -3.52
N VAL A 96 -6.34 3.67 -2.49
CA VAL A 96 -5.02 3.71 -1.90
C VAL A 96 -5.10 3.36 -0.42
N ASP A 97 -4.22 2.49 0.06
CA ASP A 97 -4.07 2.25 1.50
C ASP A 97 -2.74 2.80 2.03
N VAL A 98 -2.79 3.55 3.13
CA VAL A 98 -1.66 4.25 3.74
C VAL A 98 -1.63 4.12 5.28
N PRO A 99 -0.45 4.20 5.93
CA PRO A 99 -0.36 4.22 7.39
C PRO A 99 -0.90 5.53 7.94
N GLY A 100 -1.50 5.49 9.14
CA GLY A 100 -2.13 6.66 9.76
C GLY A 100 -1.24 7.90 9.81
N PRO A 101 0.02 7.81 10.28
CA PRO A 101 0.93 8.95 10.30
C PRO A 101 1.20 9.53 8.90
N TYR A 102 1.35 8.69 7.88
CA TYR A 102 1.60 9.15 6.51
C TYR A 102 0.36 9.85 5.92
N ALA A 103 -0.82 9.28 6.17
CA ALA A 103 -2.10 9.85 5.77
C ALA A 103 -2.21 11.29 6.28
N ARG A 104 -2.04 11.46 7.60
CA ARG A 104 -2.19 12.75 8.30
C ARG A 104 -1.11 13.76 7.95
N LEU A 105 0.16 13.33 7.91
CA LEU A 105 1.29 14.26 7.81
C LEU A 105 1.69 14.61 6.37
N ARG A 106 1.32 13.77 5.38
CA ARG A 106 1.78 13.92 3.99
C ARG A 106 0.66 13.83 2.98
N LEU A 107 -0.16 12.78 3.01
CA LEU A 107 -1.15 12.54 1.96
C LEU A 107 -2.25 13.58 1.98
N VAL A 108 -2.97 13.71 3.11
CA VAL A 108 -4.12 14.62 3.25
C VAL A 108 -3.75 16.08 2.93
N PRO A 109 -2.62 16.63 3.42
CA PRO A 109 -2.19 17.97 3.03
C PRO A 109 -1.92 18.17 1.53
N ALA A 110 -1.58 17.10 0.80
CA ALA A 110 -1.28 17.16 -0.64
C ALA A 110 -2.52 16.93 -1.53
N LEU A 111 -3.65 16.51 -0.96
CA LEU A 111 -4.87 16.22 -1.73
C LEU A 111 -5.41 17.42 -2.51
N PRO A 112 -5.43 18.66 -1.99
CA PRO A 112 -5.93 19.81 -2.75
C PRO A 112 -5.19 20.01 -4.07
N ASP A 113 -3.85 19.98 -4.03
CA ASP A 113 -3.01 20.13 -5.24
C ASP A 113 -3.18 18.95 -6.20
N PHE A 114 -3.31 17.74 -5.66
CA PHE A 114 -3.57 16.54 -6.46
C PHE A 114 -4.92 16.62 -7.19
N GLN A 115 -5.98 16.99 -6.48
CA GLN A 115 -7.33 17.08 -7.03
C GLN A 115 -7.47 18.24 -8.02
N ALA A 116 -6.76 19.36 -7.80
CA ALA A 116 -6.68 20.44 -8.78
C ALA A 116 -5.99 20.00 -10.08
N ARG A 117 -4.98 19.12 -9.98
CA ARG A 117 -4.26 18.58 -11.13
C ARG A 117 -5.01 17.46 -11.85
N TYR A 118 -5.79 16.67 -11.12
CA TYR A 118 -6.51 15.49 -11.60
C TYR A 118 -7.97 15.47 -11.10
N PRO A 119 -8.84 16.37 -11.61
CA PRO A 119 -10.19 16.54 -11.10
C PRO A 119 -11.12 15.35 -11.36
N GLU A 120 -10.80 14.51 -12.35
CA GLU A 120 -11.60 13.34 -12.72
C GLU A 120 -11.23 12.06 -11.95
N ILE A 121 -10.26 12.14 -11.02
CA ILE A 121 -9.91 11.02 -10.14
C ILE A 121 -10.77 11.06 -8.87
N GLN A 122 -11.47 9.96 -8.60
CA GLN A 122 -12.13 9.71 -7.32
C GLN A 122 -11.20 8.90 -6.42
N LEU A 123 -10.76 9.49 -5.30
CA LEU A 123 -9.81 8.86 -4.40
C LEU A 123 -10.51 8.19 -3.22
N ASP A 124 -10.33 6.89 -3.07
CA ASP A 124 -10.68 6.14 -1.87
C ASP A 124 -9.43 5.92 -1.02
N ILE A 125 -9.39 6.44 0.20
CA ILE A 125 -8.25 6.27 1.10
C ILE A 125 -8.60 5.29 2.22
N GLY A 126 -7.96 4.13 2.21
CA GLY A 126 -7.85 3.25 3.37
C GLY A 126 -6.74 3.75 4.30
N VAL A 127 -7.03 3.78 5.61
CA VAL A 127 -6.01 4.10 6.62
C VAL A 127 -5.88 2.91 7.56
N SER A 128 -4.75 2.22 7.47
CA SER A 128 -4.51 1.03 8.27
C SER A 128 -3.01 0.82 8.51
N ASP A 129 -2.67 0.35 9.70
CA ASP A 129 -1.32 -0.11 9.99
C ASP A 129 -1.15 -1.62 9.72
N ARG A 130 -2.22 -2.33 9.32
CA ARG A 130 -2.14 -3.76 8.99
C ARG A 130 -1.40 -3.98 7.66
N GLU A 131 -0.85 -5.19 7.50
CA GLU A 131 -0.37 -5.65 6.20
C GLU A 131 -1.60 -5.90 5.31
N VAL A 132 -1.61 -5.25 4.15
CA VAL A 132 -2.76 -5.24 3.23
C VAL A 132 -2.41 -6.15 2.07
N ASP A 133 -3.27 -7.12 1.84
CA ASP A 133 -3.23 -7.89 0.61
C ASP A 133 -3.83 -7.02 -0.48
N VAL A 134 -2.97 -6.42 -1.30
CA VAL A 134 -3.32 -5.51 -2.39
C VAL A 134 -4.39 -6.12 -3.30
N ILE A 135 -4.32 -7.43 -3.51
CA ILE A 135 -5.20 -8.19 -4.40
C ILE A 135 -6.53 -8.49 -3.69
N ALA A 136 -6.48 -9.06 -2.49
CA ALA A 136 -7.70 -9.46 -1.78
C ALA A 136 -8.52 -8.27 -1.25
N ASP A 137 -7.87 -7.17 -0.87
CA ASP A 137 -8.52 -5.96 -0.34
C ASP A 137 -8.95 -4.97 -1.45
N ASN A 138 -8.74 -5.31 -2.72
CA ASN A 138 -9.09 -4.50 -3.89
C ASN A 138 -8.50 -3.08 -3.80
N VAL A 139 -7.18 -3.00 -3.64
CA VAL A 139 -6.43 -1.75 -3.49
C VAL A 139 -5.49 -1.60 -4.68
N ASP A 140 -5.47 -0.43 -5.31
CA ASP A 140 -4.64 -0.18 -6.50
C ASP A 140 -3.19 0.15 -6.12
N CYS A 141 -3.01 0.80 -4.97
CA CYS A 141 -1.70 1.24 -4.49
C CYS A 141 -1.62 1.18 -2.97
N VAL A 142 -0.50 0.71 -2.43
CA VAL A 142 -0.23 0.76 -0.99
C VAL A 142 1.07 1.50 -0.73
N ILE A 143 1.02 2.47 0.17
CA ILE A 143 2.22 3.11 0.72
C ILE A 143 2.55 2.40 2.02
N ARG A 144 3.74 1.82 2.16
CA ARG A 144 4.19 1.20 3.42
C ARG A 144 5.70 1.39 3.61
N GLY A 145 6.13 1.28 4.86
CA GLY A 145 7.54 1.22 5.21
C GLY A 145 8.12 -0.19 5.01
N GLY A 146 9.29 -0.26 4.38
CA GLY A 146 10.07 -1.47 4.15
C GLY A 146 9.74 -2.17 2.82
N THR A 147 10.43 -3.27 2.54
CA THR A 147 10.26 -4.02 1.30
C THR A 147 8.95 -4.81 1.31
N PRO A 148 8.16 -4.82 0.22
CA PRO A 148 7.01 -5.71 0.10
C PRO A 148 7.42 -7.18 0.27
N ALA A 149 6.57 -7.99 0.90
CA ALA A 149 6.81 -9.42 1.05
C ALA A 149 6.50 -10.19 -0.25
N ASP A 150 5.53 -9.70 -1.02
CA ASP A 150 5.12 -10.30 -2.29
C ASP A 150 6.02 -9.81 -3.45
N PRO A 151 6.80 -10.70 -4.09
CA PRO A 151 7.66 -10.35 -5.22
C PRO A 151 6.90 -9.98 -6.50
N ALA A 152 5.58 -10.24 -6.59
CA ALA A 152 4.76 -9.78 -7.70
C ALA A 152 4.45 -8.28 -7.66
N LEU A 153 4.67 -7.62 -6.51
CA LEU A 153 4.44 -6.20 -6.34
C LEU A 153 5.62 -5.38 -6.82
N VAL A 154 5.34 -4.36 -7.63
CA VAL A 154 6.33 -3.36 -8.03
C VAL A 154 6.47 -2.33 -6.91
N ALA A 155 7.65 -2.26 -6.30
CA ALA A 155 7.95 -1.30 -5.24
C ALA A 155 8.68 -0.08 -5.79
N ARG A 156 8.21 1.13 -5.46
CA ARG A 156 8.92 2.38 -5.72
C ARG A 156 9.28 3.07 -4.41
N PRO A 157 10.55 3.42 -4.16
CA PRO A 157 10.93 4.18 -2.96
C PRO A 157 10.35 5.59 -3.04
N LEU A 158 9.61 5.99 -2.00
CA LEU A 158 9.06 7.35 -1.83
C LEU A 158 9.91 8.22 -0.91
N GLY A 159 10.72 7.60 -0.05
CA GLY A 159 11.59 8.27 0.90
C GLY A 159 12.05 7.35 2.02
N ALA A 160 12.95 7.86 2.86
CA ALA A 160 13.37 7.21 4.08
C ALA A 160 12.58 7.78 5.27
N LEU A 161 12.12 6.89 6.15
CA LEU A 161 11.54 7.23 7.44
C LEU A 161 12.54 6.79 8.51
N PRO A 162 13.35 7.69 9.06
CA PRO A 162 14.17 7.36 10.21
C PRO A 162 13.25 7.04 11.39
N ILE A 163 13.67 6.09 12.21
CA ILE A 163 12.98 5.72 13.43
C ILE A 163 14.00 5.98 14.54
N ASP A 164 13.64 6.85 15.47
CA ASP A 164 14.53 7.34 16.52
C ASP A 164 13.88 7.21 17.91
N PHE A 165 14.67 7.35 18.96
CA PHE A 165 14.18 7.36 20.33
C PHE A 165 13.80 8.78 20.75
N HIS A 166 12.66 8.89 21.42
CA HIS A 166 12.19 10.17 21.95
C HIS A 166 11.78 10.01 23.40
N ALA A 167 12.06 11.03 24.21
CA ALA A 167 11.65 11.12 25.59
C ALA A 167 11.08 12.52 25.87
N SER A 168 10.13 12.62 26.79
CA SER A 168 9.64 13.93 27.22
C SER A 168 10.70 14.62 28.10
N PRO A 169 10.73 15.97 28.13
CA PRO A 169 11.68 16.68 28.99
C PRO A 169 11.57 16.28 30.47
N GLY A 170 10.35 16.07 30.97
CA GLY A 170 10.13 15.63 32.36
C GLY A 170 10.61 14.21 32.63
N TYR A 171 10.57 13.32 31.63
CA TYR A 171 11.15 11.98 31.76
C TYR A 171 12.67 12.07 31.90
N VAL A 172 13.32 12.85 31.05
CA VAL A 172 14.79 13.04 31.07
C VAL A 172 15.25 13.69 32.37
N GLN A 173 14.50 14.67 32.91
CA GLN A 173 14.84 15.28 34.21
C GLN A 173 14.79 14.28 35.37
N ARG A 174 13.88 13.31 35.31
CA ARG A 174 13.68 12.33 36.40
C ARG A 174 14.58 11.11 36.30
N PHE A 175 14.83 10.62 35.09
CA PHE A 175 15.53 9.35 34.85
C PHE A 175 16.89 9.53 34.15
N GLY A 176 17.24 10.75 33.73
CA GLY A 176 18.45 11.04 32.97
C GLY A 176 18.37 10.61 31.51
N VAL A 177 19.43 10.94 30.76
CA VAL A 177 19.65 10.42 29.40
C VAL A 177 20.49 9.14 29.51
N PRO A 178 20.07 8.01 28.92
CA PRO A 178 20.87 6.79 28.92
C PRO A 178 22.18 7.02 28.17
N ALA A 179 23.31 6.73 28.81
CA ALA A 179 24.64 6.91 28.22
C ALA A 179 24.96 5.90 27.11
N ASP A 180 24.27 4.75 27.09
CA ASP A 180 24.40 3.70 26.08
C ASP A 180 23.01 3.10 25.77
N PRO A 181 22.72 2.72 24.51
CA PRO A 181 21.45 2.11 24.14
C PRO A 181 21.08 0.84 24.93
N ARG A 182 22.06 0.11 25.49
CA ARG A 182 21.81 -1.07 26.33
C ARG A 182 21.24 -0.70 27.70
N ALA A 183 21.43 0.54 28.18
CA ALA A 183 20.80 0.98 29.43
C ALA A 183 19.26 0.93 29.34
N LEU A 184 18.71 0.98 28.13
CA LEU A 184 17.29 0.79 27.88
C LEU A 184 16.80 -0.66 28.06
N GLU A 185 17.70 -1.63 28.23
CA GLU A 185 17.37 -3.04 28.58
C GLU A 185 17.23 -3.24 30.09
N GLY A 186 17.79 -2.34 30.89
CA GLY A 186 17.77 -2.41 32.34
C GLY A 186 16.48 -1.87 32.95
N PRO A 187 16.34 -1.98 34.28
CA PRO A 187 15.18 -1.48 35.02
C PRO A 187 15.11 0.05 35.11
N ASP A 188 16.21 0.75 34.80
CA ASP A 188 16.36 2.19 35.04
C ASP A 188 15.58 3.05 34.04
N HIS A 189 15.24 2.49 32.87
CA HIS A 189 14.51 3.18 31.83
C HIS A 189 13.26 2.42 31.38
N HIS A 190 12.20 3.18 31.07
CA HIS A 190 10.92 2.65 30.65
C HIS A 190 10.73 2.91 29.16
N MET A 191 10.45 1.85 28.41
CA MET A 191 10.26 1.94 26.97
C MET A 191 8.82 1.65 26.57
N VAL A 192 8.33 2.49 25.67
CA VAL A 192 7.09 2.26 24.93
C VAL A 192 7.48 2.15 23.46
N GLY A 193 7.04 1.09 22.80
CA GLY A 193 7.32 0.85 21.39
C GLY A 193 6.09 0.39 20.64
N PHE A 194 6.06 0.70 19.35
CA PHE A 194 5.05 0.17 18.44
C PHE A 194 5.33 -1.30 18.13
N LEU A 195 4.29 -2.10 18.01
CA LEU A 195 4.42 -3.46 17.50
C LEU A 195 4.51 -3.42 15.98
N SER A 196 5.41 -4.21 15.42
CA SER A 196 5.49 -4.45 13.98
C SER A 196 4.24 -5.22 13.54
N PRO A 197 3.42 -4.68 12.63
CA PRO A 197 2.24 -5.38 12.12
C PRO A 197 2.60 -6.70 11.43
N ARG A 198 3.80 -6.78 10.84
CA ARG A 198 4.31 -7.97 10.13
C ARG A 198 4.82 -9.08 11.04
N SER A 199 5.44 -8.72 12.16
CA SER A 199 6.16 -9.68 13.00
C SER A 199 5.62 -9.80 14.41
N GLY A 200 4.67 -8.96 14.82
CA GLY A 200 4.17 -8.84 16.19
C GLY A 200 5.21 -8.37 17.21
N ARG A 201 6.48 -8.25 16.81
CA ARG A 201 7.60 -7.84 17.67
C ARG A 201 7.70 -6.32 17.80
N PRO A 202 8.15 -5.79 18.96
CA PRO A 202 8.39 -4.36 19.12
C PRO A 202 9.38 -3.82 18.09
N LEU A 203 9.05 -2.68 17.48
CA LEU A 203 9.85 -2.03 16.43
C LEU A 203 11.22 -1.58 16.98
N HIS A 204 11.31 -1.29 18.28
CA HIS A 204 12.54 -0.86 18.93
C HIS A 204 13.62 -1.95 18.99
N ASP A 205 13.26 -3.24 18.88
CA ASP A 205 14.24 -4.33 18.80
C ASP A 205 15.09 -4.24 17.53
N ARG A 206 14.52 -3.72 16.44
CA ARG A 206 15.24 -3.50 15.17
C ARG A 206 16.20 -2.32 15.26
N LEU A 207 15.82 -1.26 15.98
CA LEU A 207 16.68 -0.09 16.22
C LEU A 207 17.90 -0.47 17.05
N ARG A 208 17.69 -1.26 18.10
CA ARG A 208 18.75 -1.80 18.93
C ARG A 208 19.77 -2.60 18.11
N ARG A 209 19.31 -3.43 17.16
CA ARG A 209 20.21 -4.19 16.26
C ARG A 209 20.96 -3.30 15.28
N ARG A 210 20.31 -2.28 14.71
CA ARG A 210 20.99 -1.32 13.82
C ARG A 210 22.08 -0.52 14.54
N GLN A 211 21.83 -0.05 15.76
CA GLN A 211 22.84 0.63 16.57
C GLN A 211 23.96 -0.32 17.03
N ARG A 212 23.67 -1.58 17.36
CA ARG A 212 24.70 -2.61 17.65
C ARG A 212 25.63 -2.89 16.47
N LEU A 213 25.10 -2.91 15.24
CA LEU A 213 25.91 -3.07 14.02
C LEU A 213 26.72 -1.80 13.67
N SER A 214 26.23 -0.63 14.08
CA SER A 214 26.92 0.66 13.88
C SER A 214 28.00 0.91 14.95
N GLY A 215 27.91 0.26 16.10
CA GLY A 215 28.85 0.38 17.22
C GLY A 215 30.13 -0.46 17.10
N GLY A 216 30.31 -1.18 15.98
CA GLY A 216 31.53 -1.92 15.67
C GLY A 216 32.54 -1.06 14.90
N GLY A 217 33.09 -0.02 15.53
CA GLY A 217 34.15 0.80 14.92
C GLY A 217 34.17 2.22 15.43
N VAL A 218 35.08 2.49 16.36
CA VAL A 218 35.45 3.86 16.76
C VAL A 218 36.21 4.51 15.60
N GLY A 219 35.76 5.71 15.19
CA GLY A 219 36.59 6.66 14.44
C GLY A 219 36.12 6.94 13.01
N GLY A 220 35.61 8.15 12.77
CA GLY A 220 35.44 8.67 11.42
C GLY A 220 34.33 9.68 11.27
N ALA A 221 34.59 10.92 11.66
CA ALA A 221 33.79 12.06 11.28
C ALA A 221 33.63 12.12 9.74
N ARG A 222 32.39 12.10 9.24
CA ARG A 222 32.07 12.67 7.92
C ARG A 222 30.84 13.56 8.02
N ARG A 223 31.13 14.86 8.15
CA ARG A 223 30.24 15.97 7.81
C ARG A 223 29.83 15.84 6.34
N GLY A 224 28.54 15.92 6.05
CA GLY A 224 28.01 15.88 4.68
C GLY A 224 26.56 16.36 4.56
N ARG A 225 26.39 17.70 4.63
CA ARG A 225 25.34 18.56 4.01
C ARG A 225 23.86 18.12 4.02
N ALA A 226 23.12 18.76 4.93
CA ALA A 226 21.83 19.45 4.80
C ALA A 226 20.85 19.14 3.64
N ALA A 227 19.60 18.88 4.02
CA ALA A 227 18.44 19.58 3.43
C ALA A 227 17.45 19.94 4.56
N GLN A 228 17.42 21.23 4.91
CA GLN A 228 16.51 21.83 5.88
C GLN A 228 15.07 21.77 5.37
N LEU A 229 14.15 21.31 6.22
CA LEU A 229 12.79 21.87 6.29
C LEU A 229 12.50 22.22 7.74
N HIS A 230 12.02 23.44 7.91
CA HIS A 230 11.97 24.20 9.15
C HIS A 230 10.95 23.62 10.14
N GLY A 231 11.42 23.40 11.36
CA GLY A 231 10.63 23.14 12.57
C GLY A 231 11.57 23.15 13.76
N ARG A 232 11.61 24.28 14.47
CA ARG A 232 12.45 24.65 15.64
C ARG A 232 13.15 23.47 16.35
N THR A 233 14.47 23.52 16.28
CA THR A 233 15.45 22.63 16.87
C THR A 233 15.41 22.61 18.41
N ALA A 234 15.25 21.43 19.01
CA ALA A 234 16.05 21.08 20.17
C ALA A 234 17.42 20.65 19.63
N ARG A 235 18.34 21.61 19.58
CA ARG A 235 19.76 21.38 19.29
C ARG A 235 20.32 20.54 20.43
N ASP A 236 20.58 19.28 20.15
CA ASP A 236 21.91 18.66 20.27
C ASP A 236 21.74 17.16 20.45
N ALA A 237 22.06 16.48 19.34
CA ALA A 237 22.62 15.14 19.26
C ALA A 237 22.22 14.14 20.34
N TRP A 238 21.14 13.39 20.07
CA TRP A 238 21.16 11.92 19.98
C TRP A 238 20.23 11.48 18.86
#